data_AF-A0A1F6EFE0-F1
#
_entry.id   AF-A0A1F6EFE0-F1
#
_cell.length_a   1.000
_cell.length_b   1.000
_cell.length_c   1.000
_cell.angle_alpha   90.00
_cell.angle_beta   90.00
_cell.angle_gamma   90.00
#
_symmetry.space_group_name_H-M   'P 1'
#
loop_
_entity.id
_entity.type
_entity.pdbx_description
1 polymer ?
#
loop_
_entity_poly.entity_id
_entity_poly.type
_entity_poly.pdbx_seq_one_letter_code
_entity_poly.pdbx_strand_id
1 'polypeptide(L)'
;MIHTTIPPPNWFFFRCTACGKTYPVAEDTLRKFLTKPLARRLDKRLATGVYNVILTFTKRCPACKPDNPDAQVELSIVRQRIH
;
A
#
# COMPACT_ATOMS: atom_id res chain seq x y z
N MET A 1 24.82 -11.24 0.56
CA MET A 1 24.41 -10.21 -0.42
C MET A 1 22.90 -10.04 -0.27
N ILE A 2 22.47 -8.96 0.38
CA ILE A 2 21.04 -8.65 0.47
C ILE A 2 20.68 -8.15 -0.93
N HIS A 3 19.97 -8.96 -1.72
CA HIS A 3 19.33 -8.45 -2.93
C HIS A 3 18.37 -7.36 -2.47
N THR A 4 18.80 -6.09 -2.54
CA THR A 4 17.89 -4.96 -2.55
C THR A 4 17.17 -5.00 -3.88
N THR A 5 16.23 -5.93 -3.99
CA THR A 5 15.20 -5.94 -5.03
C THR A 5 14.40 -4.67 -4.80
N ILE A 6 14.81 -3.61 -5.49
CA ILE A 6 14.03 -2.37 -5.54
C ILE A 6 12.66 -2.81 -6.04
N PRO A 7 11.60 -2.63 -5.24
CA PRO A 7 10.29 -3.07 -5.64
C PRO A 7 9.89 -2.29 -6.90
N PRO A 8 9.55 -2.95 -8.02
CA PRO A 8 9.09 -2.27 -9.21
C PRO A 8 7.91 -1.37 -8.87
N PRO A 9 7.71 -0.27 -9.63
CA PRO A 9 6.71 0.75 -9.35
C PRO A 9 5.26 0.24 -9.30
N ASN A 10 5.03 -1.01 -9.72
CA ASN A 10 3.72 -1.63 -9.83
C ASN A 10 3.43 -2.60 -8.66
N TRP A 11 4.23 -2.62 -7.59
CA TRP A 11 4.01 -3.50 -6.44
C TRP A 11 3.17 -2.88 -5.32
N PHE A 12 2.86 -1.58 -5.41
CA PHE A 12 2.10 -0.88 -4.40
C PHE A 12 0.87 -0.25 -5.03
N PHE A 13 -0.28 -0.43 -4.37
CA PHE A 13 -1.55 0.03 -4.89
C PHE A 13 -2.36 0.71 -3.81
N PHE A 14 -3.12 1.72 -4.22
CA PHE A 14 -4.21 2.26 -3.43
C PHE A 14 -5.54 1.77 -3.97
N ARG A 15 -6.35 1.18 -3.11
CA ARG A 15 -7.74 0.81 -3.39
C ARG A 15 -8.66 1.73 -2.60
N CYS A 16 -9.62 2.35 -3.27
CA CYS A 16 -10.65 3.13 -2.60
C CYS A 16 -11.98 2.37 -2.66
N THR A 17 -12.56 2.03 -1.51
CA THR A 17 -13.88 1.38 -1.47
C THR A 17 -14.99 2.33 -1.94
N ALA A 18 -14.84 3.64 -1.72
CA ALA A 18 -15.85 4.63 -2.10
C ALA A 18 -15.99 4.84 -3.62
N CYS A 19 -14.90 4.78 -4.40
CA CYS A 19 -14.97 4.93 -5.87
C CYS A 19 -14.66 3.65 -6.64
N GLY A 20 -14.35 2.55 -5.95
CA GLY A 20 -14.06 1.25 -6.56
C GLY A 20 -12.75 1.20 -7.37
N LYS A 21 -11.96 2.27 -7.38
CA LYS A 21 -10.73 2.35 -8.18
C LYS A 21 -9.53 1.83 -7.41
N THR A 22 -8.66 1.12 -8.13
CA THR A 22 -7.33 0.74 -7.69
C THR A 22 -6.30 1.41 -8.59
N TYR A 23 -5.28 2.04 -8.03
CA TYR A 23 -4.24 2.72 -8.79
C TYR A 23 -2.86 2.40 -8.24
N PRO A 24 -1.85 2.22 -9.11
CA PRO A 24 -0.47 2.00 -8.70
C PRO A 24 0.08 3.28 -8.05
N VAL A 25 0.96 3.11 -7.07
CA VAL A 25 1.60 4.20 -6.34
C VAL A 25 3.06 3.85 -6.04
N ALA A 26 3.90 4.86 -5.85
CA ALA A 26 5.24 4.65 -5.33
C ALA A 26 5.20 4.23 -3.85
N GLU A 27 6.20 3.47 -3.42
CA GLU A 27 6.35 3.06 -2.01
C GLU A 27 6.36 4.26 -1.07
N ASP A 28 7.13 5.31 -1.40
CA ASP A 28 7.20 6.55 -0.61
C ASP A 28 5.83 7.20 -0.44
N THR A 29 4.99 7.13 -1.47
CA THR A 29 3.62 7.65 -1.39
C THR A 29 2.77 6.78 -0.49
N LEU A 30 2.86 5.45 -0.61
CA LEU A 30 2.13 4.51 0.24
C LEU A 30 2.48 4.68 1.73
N ARG A 31 3.77 4.84 2.04
CA ARG A 31 4.29 5.00 3.40
C ARG A 31 3.76 6.26 4.10
N LYS A 32 3.47 7.34 3.37
CA LYS A 32 2.89 8.57 3.94
C LYS A 32 1.52 8.35 4.60
N PHE A 33 0.78 7.33 4.17
CA PHE A 33 -0.53 7.00 4.73
C PHE A 33 -0.46 5.92 5.81
N LEU A 34 0.69 5.27 6.00
CA LEU A 34 0.85 4.24 7.02
C LEU A 34 1.13 4.84 8.39
N THR A 35 0.42 4.36 9.40
CA THR A 35 0.85 4.55 10.78
C THR A 35 2.15 3.77 11.05
N LYS A 36 2.95 4.20 12.04
CA LYS A 36 4.18 3.48 12.46
C LYS A 36 4.02 1.95 12.58
N PRO A 37 2.97 1.41 13.22
CA PRO A 37 2.79 -0.05 13.30
C PRO A 37 2.50 -0.71 11.94
N LEU A 38 1.77 -0.05 11.05
CA LEU A 38 1.52 -0.57 9.70
C LEU A 38 2.78 -0.51 8.83
N ALA A 39 3.57 0.56 8.93
CA ALA A 39 4.88 0.67 8.28
C ALA A 39 5.80 -0.49 8.70
N ARG A 40 5.92 -0.75 10.01
CA ARG A 40 6.71 -1.87 10.52
C ARG A 40 6.21 -3.24 10.03
N ARG A 41 4.89 -3.39 9.87
CA ARG A 41 4.28 -4.61 9.33
C ARG A 41 4.58 -4.77 7.83
N LEU A 42 4.57 -3.67 7.08
CA LEU A 42 4.99 -3.63 5.69
C LEU A 42 6.47 -4.03 5.56
N ASP A 43 7.36 -3.43 6.35
CA ASP A 43 8.80 -3.73 6.31
C ASP A 43 9.09 -5.21 6.58
N LYS A 44 8.46 -5.79 7.61
CA LYS A 44 8.57 -7.23 7.91
C LYS A 44 8.12 -8.10 6.72
N ARG A 45 7.15 -7.64 5.94
CA ARG A 45 6.56 -8.41 4.84
C ARG A 45 7.39 -8.29 3.58
N LEU A 46 7.88 -7.09 3.27
CA LEU A 46 8.85 -6.86 2.20
C LEU A 46 10.14 -7.66 2.45
N ALA A 47 10.64 -7.69 3.70
CA ALA A 47 11.81 -8.50 4.08
C ALA A 47 11.59 -10.01 3.88
N THR A 48 10.34 -10.49 3.89
CA THR A 48 9.99 -11.90 3.60
C THR A 48 9.73 -12.17 2.12
N GLY A 49 10.00 -11.21 1.23
CA GLY A 49 9.80 -11.36 -0.21
C GLY A 49 8.34 -11.24 -0.66
N VAL A 50 7.49 -10.57 0.11
CA VAL A 50 6.10 -10.30 -0.31
C VAL A 50 6.05 -9.04 -1.18
N TYR A 51 5.38 -9.15 -2.32
CA TYR A 51 5.10 -8.07 -3.28
C TYR A 51 3.58 -7.95 -3.48
N ASN A 52 3.10 -6.89 -4.15
CA ASN A 52 1.67 -6.54 -4.32
C ASN A 52 0.97 -6.15 -3.01
N VAL A 53 1.41 -5.03 -2.45
CA VAL A 53 0.85 -4.40 -1.26
C VAL A 53 -0.28 -3.46 -1.68
N ILE A 54 -1.45 -3.63 -1.09
CA ILE A 54 -2.64 -2.82 -1.36
C ILE A 54 -3.01 -2.07 -0.09
N LEU A 55 -2.94 -0.74 -0.12
CA LEU A 55 -3.56 0.09 0.90
C LEU A 55 -5.02 0.31 0.52
N THR A 56 -5.95 -0.17 1.34
CA THR A 56 -7.38 0.04 1.14
C THR A 56 -7.85 1.22 1.99
N PHE A 57 -8.31 2.29 1.35
CA PHE A 57 -9.07 3.35 2.01
C PHE A 57 -10.48 2.83 2.26
N THR A 58 -10.86 2.67 3.53
CA THR A 58 -12.21 2.19 3.91
C THR A 58 -13.28 3.27 3.76
N LYS A 59 -12.87 4.54 3.82
CA LYS A 59 -13.70 5.71 3.52
C LYS A 59 -13.38 6.23 2.11
N ARG A 60 -13.06 7.53 2.00
CA ARG A 60 -12.71 8.20 0.73
C ARG A 60 -11.21 8.37 0.61
N CYS A 61 -10.64 8.03 -0.54
CA CYS A 61 -9.25 8.31 -0.87
C CYS A 61 -9.03 9.81 -1.16
N PRO A 62 -7.77 10.29 -1.21
CA PRO A 62 -7.46 11.68 -1.51
C PRO A 62 -8.02 12.18 -2.86
N ALA A 63 -8.16 11.29 -3.85
CA ALA A 63 -8.78 11.64 -5.13
C ALA A 63 -10.31 11.86 -5.01
N CYS A 64 -10.97 11.21 -4.05
CA CYS A 64 -12.40 11.38 -3.78
C CYS A 64 -12.70 12.51 -2.79
N LYS A 65 -11.76 12.79 -1.89
CA LYS A 65 -11.80 13.91 -0.94
C LYS A 65 -10.36 14.25 -0.54
N PRO A 66 -9.75 15.30 -1.13
CA PRO A 66 -8.34 15.64 -0.90
C PRO A 66 -8.01 15.95 0.57
N ASP A 67 -8.92 16.61 1.29
CA ASP A 67 -8.81 16.88 2.72
C ASP A 67 -9.68 15.92 3.54
N ASN A 68 -9.32 14.64 3.57
CA ASN A 68 -9.96 13.65 4.43
C ASN A 68 -9.06 13.28 5.61
N PRO A 69 -9.07 14.06 6.72
CA PRO A 69 -8.28 13.74 7.92
C PRO A 69 -8.72 12.41 8.55
N ASP A 70 -9.97 11.99 8.30
CA ASP A 70 -10.54 10.72 8.74
C ASP A 70 -10.28 9.55 7.78
N ALA A 71 -9.34 9.68 6.84
CA ALA A 71 -8.97 8.60 5.93
C ALA A 71 -8.39 7.42 6.72
N GLN A 72 -9.26 6.52 7.17
CA GLN A 72 -8.87 5.23 7.72
C GLN A 72 -8.37 4.36 6.57
N VAL A 73 -7.17 3.82 6.74
CA VAL A 73 -6.51 2.98 5.76
C VAL A 73 -6.22 1.62 6.38
N GLU A 74 -6.57 0.58 5.65
CA GLU A 74 -6.27 -0.80 5.98
C GLU A 74 -5.18 -1.32 5.06
N LEU A 75 -4.10 -1.84 5.65
CA LEU A 75 -3.03 -2.47 4.90
C LEU A 75 -3.42 -3.90 4.52
N SER A 76 -3.79 -4.12 3.27
CA SER A 76 -4.03 -5.43 2.69
C SER A 76 -2.80 -5.90 1.94
N ILE A 77 -2.21 -7.02 2.35
CA ILE A 77 -1.02 -7.58 1.69
C ILE A 77 -1.44 -8.82 0.93
N VAL A 78 -1.33 -8.78 -0.39
CA VAL A 78 -1.67 -9.93 -1.25
C VAL A 78 -0.37 -10.60 -1.67
N ARG A 79 -0.08 -11.79 -1.12
CA ARG A 79 0.92 -12.67 -1.74
C ARG A 79 0.34 -13.15 -3.07
N GLN A 80 0.73 -12.55 -4.18
CA GLN A 80 0.69 -13.31 -5.43
C GLN A 80 1.88 -14.27 -5.40
N ARG A 81 1.67 -15.56 -5.68
CA ARG A 81 2.75 -16.39 -6.20
C ARG A 81 3.04 -15.83 -7.59
N ILE A 82 4.24 -15.30 -7.83
CA ILE A 82 4.83 -15.28 -9.16
C ILE A 82 4.89 -16.76 -9.55
N HIS A 83 3.97 -17.19 -10.39
CA HIS A 83 4.02 -18.44 -11.12
C HIS A 83 4.88 -18.23 -12.36
#